data_AF-Q10K64-F1
#
_entry.id   AF-Q10K64-F1
#
_cell.length_a   1.000
_cell.length_b   1.000
_cell.length_c   1.000
_cell.angle_alpha   90.00
_cell.angle_beta   90.00
_cell.angle_gamma   90.00
#
_symmetry.space_group_name_H-M   'P 1'
#
loop_
_entity.id
_entity.type
_entity.pdbx_description
1 polymer ?
#
loop_
_entity_poly.entity_id
_entity_poly.type
_entity_poly.pdbx_seq_one_letter_code
_entity_poly.pdbx_strand_id
1 'polypeptide(L)'
;MGGSKAEEKPAGGGGGGEDWWCYQFGNKDALIVKSSKKSPLALRMVVFAMTMICGIFICTMCMKQLGSDSLSRIVKIEVAEQLCNKSAILHSEVHFVHYPQPITYSRSECKCTPVRFFAIISSQRSGSGWFETLLNSHMNVSSNGEIFSSKERRSNISSITKTLDKVYNLDWNSSASKNECTAAVGLKWMLNQGLVANHADIADYFNRRGVSAIFLFRWNLLRQLVSQLANNHDRYLKQLNGTHKAHVHTAYEASILARYKPRLNTTSLIRSLKQVDDYTRDALENLKSINHITIYYEDLIRNRTKLLDVLDFLKVPRSKLVSRHVKIHTKPLSEQIENWDEVYNALNGTQYESFLNADYRI
;
A
#
# COMPACT_ATOMS: atom_id res chain seq x y z
N MET A 1 -6.93 32.22 58.27
CA MET A 1 -7.27 33.40 57.43
C MET A 1 -7.22 32.90 55.99
N GLY A 2 -8.29 32.31 55.44
CA GLY A 2 -9.57 32.93 55.05
C GLY A 2 -9.36 33.61 53.69
N GLY A 3 -10.01 33.30 52.56
CA GLY A 3 -10.96 32.27 52.11
C GLY A 3 -10.63 32.00 50.61
N SER A 4 -10.90 30.87 49.97
CA SER A 4 -12.17 30.22 49.59
C SER A 4 -13.13 31.06 48.73
N LYS A 5 -13.43 30.51 47.53
CA LYS A 5 -14.57 30.75 46.61
C LYS A 5 -14.51 32.04 45.78
N ALA A 6 -15.04 32.13 44.56
CA ALA A 6 -15.57 31.23 43.51
C ALA A 6 -15.68 32.17 42.27
N GLU A 7 -15.25 31.77 41.08
CA GLU A 7 -16.15 31.34 39.99
C GLU A 7 -17.33 32.29 39.69
N GLU A 8 -17.21 33.12 38.64
CA GLU A 8 -18.31 33.53 37.77
C GLU A 8 -17.80 34.17 36.45
N LYS A 9 -18.38 33.76 35.31
CA LYS A 9 -18.20 34.31 33.95
C LYS A 9 -19.10 35.55 33.76
N PRO A 10 -18.79 36.50 32.83
CA PRO A 10 -19.29 36.46 31.43
C PRO A 10 -18.21 36.89 30.40
N ALA A 11 -18.09 36.31 29.20
CA ALA A 11 -18.91 36.48 27.99
C ALA A 11 -18.93 37.91 27.42
N GLY A 12 -18.30 38.11 26.25
CA GLY A 12 -18.63 39.25 25.37
C GLY A 12 -17.47 39.88 24.59
N GLY A 13 -17.11 39.28 23.46
CA GLY A 13 -17.04 39.98 22.17
C GLY A 13 -15.90 40.97 21.88
N GLY A 14 -15.11 40.64 20.85
CA GLY A 14 -14.84 41.61 19.78
C GLY A 14 -13.39 42.01 19.54
N GLY A 15 -12.74 41.27 18.63
CA GLY A 15 -12.21 41.84 17.39
C GLY A 15 -10.89 42.62 17.42
N GLY A 16 -9.90 42.09 16.67
CA GLY A 16 -8.68 42.79 16.27
C GLY A 16 -7.57 42.57 17.28
N GLY A 17 -6.60 41.70 17.04
CA GLY A 17 -5.73 41.77 15.87
C GLY A 17 -4.38 42.29 16.34
N GLU A 18 -3.65 41.39 16.99
CA GLU A 18 -2.19 41.29 17.04
C GLU A 18 -1.43 42.45 17.70
N ASP A 19 -1.24 42.26 19.02
CA ASP A 19 0.07 42.17 19.66
C ASP A 19 1.00 43.37 19.52
N TRP A 20 0.52 44.46 20.13
CA TRP A 20 1.37 45.39 20.85
C TRP A 20 2.01 44.72 22.07
N TRP A 21 3.27 44.32 21.96
CA TRP A 21 4.14 44.26 23.14
C TRP A 21 4.77 45.63 23.35
N CYS A 22 4.11 46.40 24.20
CA CYS A 22 4.71 47.47 24.98
C CYS A 22 5.92 46.93 25.77
N TYR A 23 7.05 47.61 25.68
CA TYR A 23 7.90 47.83 26.86
C TYR A 23 8.23 49.32 26.96
N GLN A 24 7.59 49.92 27.96
CA GLN A 24 7.95 51.18 28.58
C GLN A 24 9.26 51.05 29.36
N PHE A 25 9.75 52.20 29.80
CA PHE A 25 10.93 52.49 30.63
C PHE A 25 12.24 52.55 29.85
N GLY A 26 12.93 53.67 29.78
CA GLY A 26 12.79 54.90 30.53
C GLY A 26 14.10 55.68 30.44
N ASN A 27 14.02 56.87 31.01
CA ASN A 27 15.10 57.80 31.29
C ASN A 27 15.57 58.72 30.15
N LYS A 28 15.16 59.98 30.36
CA LYS A 28 15.78 61.20 29.86
C LYS A 28 17.23 61.19 30.33
N ASP A 29 18.15 60.96 29.42
CA ASP A 29 19.45 61.60 29.49
C ASP A 29 19.82 62.04 28.08
N ALA A 30 19.89 63.36 27.95
CA ALA A 30 20.27 64.09 26.76
C ALA A 30 21.75 63.82 26.45
N LEU A 31 22.06 62.64 25.94
CA LEU A 31 23.29 62.42 25.21
C LEU A 31 23.09 62.99 23.81
N ILE A 32 23.45 64.27 23.70
CA ILE A 32 23.76 64.97 22.46
C ILE A 32 24.92 64.23 21.82
N VAL A 33 24.65 63.08 21.21
CA VAL A 33 25.57 62.41 20.31
C VAL A 33 25.51 63.21 19.03
N LYS A 34 26.39 64.20 19.00
CA LYS A 34 26.84 64.94 17.82
C LYS A 34 26.73 64.02 16.60
N SER A 35 25.83 64.36 15.69
CA SER A 35 25.65 63.61 14.45
C SER A 35 26.98 63.59 13.73
N SER A 36 27.68 62.46 13.84
CA SER A 36 28.77 62.15 12.94
C SER A 36 28.14 62.19 11.55
N LYS A 37 28.54 63.18 10.75
CA LYS A 37 28.37 63.20 9.30
C LYS A 37 29.11 61.98 8.75
N LYS A 38 28.58 60.77 8.98
CA LYS A 38 28.96 59.58 8.24
C LYS A 38 28.57 59.90 6.81
N SER A 39 29.57 60.01 5.94
CA SER A 39 29.35 60.44 4.57
C SER A 39 28.26 59.54 3.95
N PRO A 40 27.23 60.10 3.30
CA PRO A 40 26.22 59.32 2.61
C PRO A 40 26.84 58.32 1.62
N LEU A 41 28.04 58.65 1.15
CA LEU A 41 28.87 57.84 0.28
C LEU A 41 29.32 56.53 0.96
N ALA A 42 29.86 56.58 2.19
CA ALA A 42 30.31 55.38 2.89
C ALA A 42 29.16 54.39 3.12
N LEU A 43 27.97 54.88 3.50
CA LEU A 43 26.79 54.04 3.67
C LEU A 43 26.36 53.42 2.33
N ARG A 44 26.32 54.19 1.24
CA ARG A 44 26.01 53.69 -0.10
C ARG A 44 27.01 52.60 -0.52
N MET A 45 28.30 52.80 -0.28
CA MET A 45 29.33 51.81 -0.62
C MET A 45 29.15 50.51 0.17
N VAL A 46 28.76 50.56 1.44
CA VAL A 46 28.46 49.36 2.25
C VAL A 46 27.24 48.63 1.70
N VAL A 47 26.16 49.35 1.35
CA VAL A 47 24.97 48.72 0.76
C VAL A 47 25.29 48.06 -0.58
N PHE A 48 26.05 48.74 -1.44
CA PHE A 48 26.51 48.17 -2.72
C PHE A 48 27.40 46.93 -2.52
N ALA A 49 28.30 46.93 -1.54
CA ALA A 49 29.11 45.77 -1.24
C ALA A 49 28.26 44.58 -0.76
N MET A 50 27.27 44.82 0.11
CA MET A 50 26.38 43.77 0.60
C MET A 50 25.49 43.19 -0.49
N THR A 51 24.94 44.02 -1.40
CA THR A 51 24.15 43.53 -2.53
C THR A 51 24.99 42.71 -3.51
N MET A 52 26.24 43.12 -3.77
CA MET A 52 27.17 42.33 -4.58
C MET A 52 27.51 40.99 -3.93
N ILE A 53 27.79 40.96 -2.62
CA ILE A 53 28.06 39.72 -1.88
C ILE A 53 26.84 38.79 -1.91
N CYS A 54 25.64 39.31 -1.66
CA CYS A 54 24.40 38.54 -1.76
C CYS A 54 24.17 38.01 -3.18
N GLY A 55 24.38 38.83 -4.21
CA GLY A 55 24.27 38.42 -5.61
C GLY A 55 25.24 37.29 -5.96
N ILE A 56 26.51 37.40 -5.55
CA ILE A 56 27.53 36.35 -5.73
C ILE A 56 27.14 35.08 -4.98
N PHE A 57 26.62 35.19 -3.75
CA PHE A 57 26.20 34.03 -2.96
C PHE A 57 24.99 33.31 -3.59
N ILE A 58 23.97 34.05 -4.02
CA ILE A 58 22.79 33.51 -4.72
C ILE A 58 23.22 32.85 -6.03
N CYS A 59 24.03 33.52 -6.85
CA CYS A 59 24.58 32.93 -8.07
C CYS A 59 25.40 31.67 -7.79
N THR A 60 26.22 31.66 -6.74
CA THR A 60 27.02 30.46 -6.36
C THR A 60 26.12 29.31 -5.91
N MET A 61 25.04 29.59 -5.17
CA MET A 61 24.06 28.58 -4.78
C MET A 61 23.27 28.05 -5.98
N CYS A 62 22.85 28.93 -6.89
CA CYS A 62 22.21 28.53 -8.14
C CYS A 62 23.16 27.72 -9.03
N MET A 63 24.43 28.12 -9.17
CA MET A 63 25.44 27.40 -9.93
C MET A 63 25.80 26.06 -9.28
N LYS A 64 25.79 25.95 -7.95
CA LYS A 64 25.97 24.66 -7.25
C LYS A 64 24.76 23.73 -7.48
N GLN A 65 23.54 24.26 -7.49
CA GLN A 65 22.33 23.50 -7.83
C GLN A 65 22.30 23.10 -9.32
N LEU A 66 22.69 23.98 -10.24
CA LEU A 66 22.74 23.68 -11.67
C LEU A 66 23.91 22.76 -12.03
N GLY A 67 25.11 23.00 -11.51
CA GLY A 67 26.35 22.38 -11.97
C GLY A 67 26.59 20.96 -11.47
N SER A 68 26.18 20.63 -10.25
CA SER A 68 26.42 19.29 -9.68
C SER A 68 25.29 18.31 -10.00
N ASP A 69 24.04 18.74 -9.93
CA ASP A 69 22.91 17.82 -10.00
C ASP A 69 22.33 17.68 -11.41
N SER A 70 22.42 18.69 -12.28
CA SER A 70 21.85 18.57 -13.63
C SER A 70 22.75 17.78 -14.57
N LEU A 71 24.05 18.10 -14.64
CA LEU A 71 25.00 17.45 -15.55
C LEU A 71 25.33 16.02 -15.13
N SER A 72 25.51 15.74 -13.83
CA SER A 72 25.74 14.37 -13.36
C SER A 72 24.52 13.46 -13.59
N ARG A 73 23.31 14.04 -13.54
CA ARG A 73 22.05 13.34 -13.80
C ARG A 73 21.85 13.11 -15.29
N ILE A 74 22.11 14.11 -16.14
CA ILE A 74 22.01 13.98 -17.61
C ILE A 74 23.02 12.95 -18.14
N VAL A 75 24.29 13.00 -17.73
CA VAL A 75 25.32 12.05 -18.19
C VAL A 75 25.03 10.62 -17.69
N LYS A 76 24.49 10.45 -16.47
CA LYS A 76 24.03 9.14 -15.99
C LYS A 76 22.84 8.61 -16.76
N ILE A 77 21.94 9.47 -17.23
CA ILE A 77 20.79 9.08 -18.05
C ILE A 77 21.28 8.65 -19.44
N GLU A 78 22.11 9.46 -20.10
CA GLU A 78 22.52 9.21 -21.49
C GLU A 78 23.40 7.95 -21.65
N VAL A 79 24.33 7.69 -20.73
CA VAL A 79 25.22 6.51 -20.79
C VAL A 79 24.49 5.22 -20.41
N ALA A 80 23.40 5.27 -19.63
CA ALA A 80 22.64 4.10 -19.23
C ALA A 80 21.51 3.72 -20.21
N GLU A 81 20.99 4.67 -20.99
CA GLU A 81 19.74 4.49 -21.72
C GLU A 81 19.84 3.75 -23.07
N GLN A 82 21.02 3.66 -23.70
CA GLN A 82 21.10 3.31 -25.12
C GLN A 82 21.25 1.81 -25.46
N LEU A 83 21.20 0.89 -24.48
CA LEU A 83 21.48 -0.55 -24.74
C LEU A 83 20.26 -1.46 -24.92
N CYS A 84 19.08 -1.07 -24.44
CA CYS A 84 17.88 -1.91 -24.52
C CYS A 84 16.91 -1.34 -25.56
N ASN A 85 16.35 -2.19 -26.41
CA ASN A 85 15.44 -1.78 -27.49
C ASN A 85 14.08 -1.33 -26.91
N LYS A 86 13.98 -0.07 -26.47
CA LYS A 86 12.75 0.56 -25.98
C LYS A 86 11.74 0.85 -27.10
N SER A 87 12.17 0.85 -28.37
CA SER A 87 11.35 1.23 -29.53
C SER A 87 10.18 0.28 -29.82
N ALA A 88 10.23 -0.95 -29.30
CA ALA A 88 9.15 -1.93 -29.43
C ALA A 88 7.98 -1.69 -28.45
N ILE A 89 8.14 -0.80 -27.46
CA ILE A 89 7.13 -0.55 -26.42
C ILE A 89 6.18 0.54 -26.93
N LEU A 90 4.88 0.24 -26.91
CA LEU A 90 3.85 1.22 -27.23
C LEU A 90 3.97 2.44 -26.30
N HIS A 91 3.83 3.65 -26.85
CA HIS A 91 4.00 4.89 -26.08
C HIS A 91 3.12 4.94 -24.80
N SER A 92 1.89 4.42 -24.86
CA SER A 92 0.99 4.34 -23.70
C SER A 92 1.42 3.36 -22.62
N GLU A 93 2.32 2.42 -22.93
CA GLU A 93 2.80 1.37 -22.01
C GLU A 93 4.16 1.70 -21.38
N VAL A 94 4.87 2.72 -21.89
CA VAL A 94 6.23 3.10 -21.45
C VAL A 94 6.27 3.35 -19.94
N HIS A 95 5.22 3.96 -19.38
CA HIS A 95 5.13 4.28 -17.96
C HIS A 95 5.09 3.04 -17.04
N PHE A 96 4.65 1.88 -17.53
CA PHE A 96 4.54 0.63 -16.77
C PHE A 96 5.73 -0.31 -16.96
N VAL A 97 6.73 0.10 -17.75
CA VAL A 97 7.88 -0.72 -18.10
C VAL A 97 9.14 -0.15 -17.46
N HIS A 98 9.75 -0.96 -16.58
CA HIS A 98 10.92 -0.55 -15.82
C HIS A 98 12.11 -1.46 -16.10
N TYR A 99 13.31 -0.97 -15.82
CA TYR A 99 14.55 -1.74 -15.85
C TYR A 99 15.27 -1.60 -14.50
N PRO A 100 14.76 -2.26 -13.43
CA PRO A 100 15.37 -2.21 -12.11
C PRO A 100 16.85 -2.58 -12.13
N GLN A 101 17.64 -1.84 -11.35
CA GLN A 101 19.06 -2.10 -11.10
C GLN A 101 19.26 -2.37 -9.61
N PRO A 102 19.13 -3.63 -9.15
CA PRO A 102 19.37 -3.98 -7.77
C PRO A 102 20.82 -3.67 -7.38
N ILE A 103 21.02 -3.28 -6.13
CA ILE A 103 22.34 -2.99 -5.55
C ILE A 103 23.00 -4.26 -5.02
N THR A 104 22.17 -5.22 -4.60
CA THR A 104 22.63 -6.46 -3.93
C THR A 104 23.20 -7.51 -4.88
N TYR A 105 22.93 -7.41 -6.19
CA TYR A 105 23.43 -8.32 -7.20
C TYR A 105 23.36 -7.69 -8.61
N SER A 106 24.08 -8.26 -9.57
CA SER A 106 24.00 -7.84 -10.97
C SER A 106 22.88 -8.58 -11.70
N ARG A 107 22.08 -7.86 -12.49
CA ARG A 107 21.09 -8.45 -13.40
C ARG A 107 21.66 -8.89 -14.75
N SER A 108 22.97 -8.74 -15.02
CA SER A 108 23.68 -9.17 -16.24
C SER A 108 22.80 -9.55 -17.44
N GLU A 109 22.44 -10.83 -17.60
CA GLU A 109 21.65 -11.36 -18.72
C GLU A 109 20.22 -10.80 -18.80
N CYS A 110 19.64 -10.41 -17.67
CA CYS A 110 18.30 -9.84 -17.53
C CYS A 110 18.30 -8.30 -17.56
N LYS A 111 19.43 -7.64 -17.83
CA LYS A 111 19.55 -6.16 -17.81
C LYS A 111 18.52 -5.49 -18.74
N CYS A 112 18.27 -6.08 -19.90
CA CYS A 112 17.29 -5.60 -20.87
C CYS A 112 15.93 -6.31 -20.81
N THR A 113 15.66 -7.10 -19.76
CA THR A 113 14.32 -7.64 -19.53
C THR A 113 13.45 -6.57 -18.86
N PRO A 114 12.39 -6.10 -19.52
CA PRO A 114 11.45 -5.14 -18.93
C PRO A 114 10.72 -5.79 -17.76
N VAL A 115 10.50 -4.99 -16.70
CA VAL A 115 9.83 -5.43 -15.47
C VAL A 115 8.60 -4.56 -15.23
N ARG A 116 7.46 -5.20 -15.00
CA ARG A 116 6.24 -4.55 -14.53
C ARG A 116 6.09 -4.65 -13.03
N PHE A 117 5.61 -3.58 -12.42
CA PHE A 117 5.33 -3.55 -10.98
C PHE A 117 3.87 -3.84 -10.73
N PHE A 118 3.57 -4.68 -9.73
CA PHE A 118 2.19 -4.94 -9.34
C PHE A 118 2.00 -5.07 -7.83
N ALA A 119 0.76 -4.89 -7.39
CA ALA A 119 0.34 -5.22 -6.03
C ALA A 119 -0.98 -5.99 -6.04
N ILE A 120 -1.03 -7.11 -5.32
CA ILE A 120 -2.28 -7.84 -5.07
C ILE A 120 -2.93 -7.22 -3.85
N ILE A 121 -3.99 -6.44 -4.07
CA ILE A 121 -4.72 -5.74 -3.02
C ILE A 121 -5.96 -6.56 -2.67
N SER A 122 -6.10 -6.91 -1.39
CA SER A 122 -7.11 -7.88 -0.97
C SER A 122 -7.53 -7.70 0.49
N SER A 123 -8.58 -8.42 0.89
CA SER A 123 -8.97 -8.61 2.30
C SER A 123 -8.51 -10.00 2.78
N GLN A 124 -8.38 -10.19 4.10
CA GLN A 124 -8.04 -11.51 4.63
C GLN A 124 -9.08 -12.56 4.20
N ARG A 125 -8.60 -13.79 3.95
CA ARG A 125 -9.44 -14.95 3.59
C ARG A 125 -10.22 -14.82 2.27
N SER A 126 -9.74 -13.98 1.37
CA SER A 126 -10.25 -13.83 -0.02
C SER A 126 -9.52 -14.69 -1.05
N GLY A 127 -8.80 -15.73 -0.60
CA GLY A 127 -8.05 -16.62 -1.50
C GLY A 127 -6.71 -16.05 -2.02
N SER A 128 -6.29 -14.88 -1.55
CA SER A 128 -5.07 -14.20 -2.00
C SER A 128 -3.78 -15.00 -1.82
N GLY A 129 -3.66 -15.80 -0.76
CA GLY A 129 -2.52 -16.72 -0.61
C GLY A 129 -2.49 -17.83 -1.68
N TRP A 130 -3.64 -18.37 -2.08
CA TRP A 130 -3.72 -19.35 -3.18
C TRP A 130 -3.41 -18.68 -4.52
N PHE A 131 -4.02 -17.52 -4.79
CA PHE A 131 -3.77 -16.75 -6.00
C PHE A 131 -2.30 -16.36 -6.16
N GLU A 132 -1.66 -15.90 -5.10
CA GLU A 132 -0.23 -15.60 -5.08
C GLU A 132 0.63 -16.82 -5.44
N THR A 133 0.32 -18.02 -4.92
CA THR A 133 1.04 -19.23 -5.31
C THR A 133 0.86 -19.60 -6.78
N LEU A 134 -0.31 -19.31 -7.37
CA LEU A 134 -0.52 -19.48 -8.80
C LEU A 134 0.40 -18.55 -9.59
N LEU A 135 0.45 -17.27 -9.24
CA LEU A 135 1.35 -16.31 -9.90
C LEU A 135 2.82 -16.69 -9.74
N ASN A 136 3.25 -17.07 -8.53
CA ASN A 136 4.62 -17.51 -8.27
C ASN A 136 5.00 -18.85 -8.92
N SER A 137 4.04 -19.58 -9.50
CA SER A 137 4.34 -20.75 -10.34
C SER A 137 4.78 -20.37 -11.75
N HIS A 138 4.54 -19.12 -12.17
CA HIS A 138 5.04 -18.58 -13.42
C HIS A 138 6.55 -18.30 -13.32
N MET A 139 7.31 -18.68 -14.34
CA MET A 139 8.78 -18.51 -14.38
C MET A 139 9.20 -17.03 -14.21
N ASN A 140 8.51 -16.10 -14.87
CA ASN A 140 8.87 -14.68 -14.89
C ASN A 140 8.07 -13.78 -13.93
N VAL A 141 7.27 -14.34 -13.01
CA VAL A 141 6.49 -13.54 -12.04
C VAL A 141 7.00 -13.83 -10.62
N SER A 142 7.20 -12.76 -9.84
CA SER A 142 7.59 -12.85 -8.43
C SER A 142 6.70 -11.97 -7.57
N SER A 143 5.95 -12.58 -6.66
CA SER A 143 5.14 -11.91 -5.63
C SER A 143 5.70 -12.22 -4.25
N ASN A 144 6.10 -11.17 -3.53
CA ASN A 144 6.95 -11.24 -2.34
C ASN A 144 6.20 -11.41 -1.01
N GLY A 145 4.97 -11.94 -1.02
CA GLY A 145 4.22 -12.15 0.22
C GLY A 145 3.55 -10.90 0.78
N GLU A 146 2.97 -11.09 1.98
CA GLU A 146 2.28 -10.06 2.76
C GLU A 146 3.26 -9.20 3.57
N ILE A 147 4.09 -8.43 2.88
CA ILE A 147 5.18 -7.69 3.52
C ILE A 147 4.66 -6.65 4.55
N PHE A 148 3.52 -6.01 4.32
CA PHE A 148 3.00 -5.00 5.25
C PHE A 148 2.26 -5.56 6.48
N SER A 149 2.34 -6.87 6.71
CA SER A 149 1.95 -7.48 7.99
C SER A 149 2.79 -6.94 9.16
N SER A 150 4.06 -6.60 8.93
CA SER A 150 4.93 -5.95 9.92
C SER A 150 4.52 -4.48 10.11
N LYS A 151 4.27 -4.08 11.36
CA LYS A 151 3.87 -2.71 11.73
C LYS A 151 4.95 -1.67 11.40
N GLU A 152 6.22 -2.02 11.57
CA GLU A 152 7.36 -1.12 11.32
C GLU A 152 7.36 -0.60 9.87
N ARG A 153 7.18 -1.51 8.90
CA ARG A 153 7.15 -1.20 7.47
C ARG A 153 5.98 -0.30 7.06
N ARG A 154 4.92 -0.22 7.86
CA ARG A 154 3.72 0.60 7.61
C ARG A 154 3.47 1.65 8.69
N SER A 155 4.51 2.04 9.42
CA SER A 155 4.43 3.03 10.49
C SER A 155 4.10 4.44 9.97
N ASN A 156 4.58 4.77 8.78
CA ASN A 156 4.29 6.01 8.05
C ASN A 156 4.56 5.83 6.55
N ILE A 157 4.14 6.80 5.75
CA ILE A 157 4.29 6.78 4.29
C ILE A 157 5.76 6.67 3.83
N SER A 158 6.71 7.28 4.55
CA SER A 158 8.13 7.18 4.22
C SER A 158 8.64 5.74 4.35
N SER A 159 8.23 5.03 5.40
CA SER A 159 8.58 3.62 5.62
C SER A 159 7.95 2.70 4.56
N ILE A 160 6.71 3.00 4.18
CA ILE A 160 5.98 2.29 3.13
C ILE A 160 6.72 2.43 1.79
N THR A 161 6.98 3.67 1.36
CA THR A 161 7.62 3.95 0.07
C THR A 161 9.04 3.40 0.00
N LYS A 162 9.84 3.53 1.07
CA LYS A 162 11.17 2.89 1.17
C LYS A 162 11.09 1.36 1.03
N THR A 163 10.06 0.73 1.60
CA THR A 163 9.84 -0.71 1.47
C THR A 163 9.44 -1.09 0.05
N LEU A 164 8.50 -0.36 -0.56
CA LEU A 164 8.07 -0.57 -1.94
C LEU A 164 9.23 -0.43 -2.92
N ASP A 165 10.08 0.59 -2.73
CA ASP A 165 11.26 0.80 -3.55
C ASP A 165 12.20 -0.39 -3.51
N LYS A 166 12.44 -0.97 -2.33
CA LYS A 166 13.28 -2.17 -2.20
C LYS A 166 12.69 -3.36 -2.96
N VAL A 167 11.37 -3.54 -2.94
CA VAL A 167 10.68 -4.62 -3.68
C VAL A 167 10.77 -4.40 -5.19
N TYR A 168 10.36 -3.22 -5.65
CA TYR A 168 10.30 -2.91 -7.07
C TYR A 168 11.69 -2.74 -7.72
N ASN A 169 12.70 -2.39 -6.95
CA ASN A 169 14.10 -2.41 -7.41
C ASN A 169 14.71 -3.82 -7.46
N LEU A 170 13.96 -4.87 -7.13
CA LEU A 170 14.43 -6.26 -7.02
C LEU A 170 15.47 -6.49 -5.92
N ASP A 171 15.61 -5.58 -4.96
CA ASP A 171 16.50 -5.72 -3.79
C ASP A 171 15.81 -6.39 -2.59
N TRP A 172 14.64 -7.00 -2.82
CA TRP A 172 13.90 -7.73 -1.79
C TRP A 172 14.20 -9.22 -1.87
N ASN A 173 15.01 -9.71 -0.94
CA ASN A 173 15.31 -11.13 -0.84
C ASN A 173 14.16 -11.88 -0.15
N SER A 174 13.53 -12.82 -0.87
CA SER A 174 12.49 -13.70 -0.33
C SER A 174 12.50 -15.06 -1.02
N SER A 175 11.70 -16.01 -0.53
CA SER A 175 11.50 -17.30 -1.22
C SER A 175 10.83 -17.17 -2.59
N ALA A 176 10.35 -15.98 -2.97
CA ALA A 176 9.80 -15.70 -4.29
C ALA A 176 10.87 -15.23 -5.30
N SER A 177 12.11 -15.00 -4.85
CA SER A 177 13.22 -14.68 -5.75
C SER A 177 13.47 -15.85 -6.71
N LYS A 178 13.72 -15.53 -7.98
CA LYS A 178 13.89 -16.48 -9.07
C LYS A 178 15.30 -16.36 -9.64
N ASN A 179 15.83 -17.45 -10.20
CA ASN A 179 17.08 -17.40 -10.97
C ASN A 179 16.81 -16.88 -12.39
N GLU A 180 15.60 -17.06 -12.89
CA GLU A 180 15.16 -16.61 -14.19
C GLU A 180 14.85 -15.11 -14.21
N CYS A 181 14.90 -14.51 -15.40
CA CYS A 181 14.58 -13.09 -15.56
C CYS A 181 13.14 -12.79 -15.16
N THR A 182 12.98 -12.04 -14.08
CA THR A 182 11.67 -11.53 -13.64
C THR A 182 11.17 -10.48 -14.62
N ALA A 183 9.93 -10.64 -15.09
CA ALA A 183 9.22 -9.70 -15.96
C ALA A 183 8.06 -9.00 -15.25
N ALA A 184 7.57 -9.55 -14.13
CA ALA A 184 6.64 -8.87 -13.24
C ALA A 184 7.02 -9.12 -11.78
N VAL A 185 7.16 -8.04 -10.99
CA VAL A 185 7.46 -8.11 -9.56
C VAL A 185 6.41 -7.37 -8.74
N GLY A 186 6.03 -7.96 -7.62
CA GLY A 186 5.02 -7.38 -6.76
C GLY A 186 5.00 -7.95 -5.36
N LEU A 187 3.91 -7.66 -4.68
CA LEU A 187 3.63 -8.08 -3.31
C LEU A 187 2.13 -8.29 -3.10
N LYS A 188 1.79 -8.92 -1.98
CA LYS A 188 0.43 -8.97 -1.47
C LYS A 188 0.24 -7.91 -0.39
N TRP A 189 -0.83 -7.13 -0.48
CA TRP A 189 -1.12 -6.07 0.47
C TRP A 189 -2.58 -6.14 0.92
N MET A 190 -2.79 -6.34 2.21
CA MET A 190 -4.13 -6.39 2.76
C MET A 190 -4.66 -4.97 3.04
N LEU A 191 -5.95 -4.74 2.80
CA LEU A 191 -6.58 -3.42 2.98
C LEU A 191 -6.38 -2.85 4.39
N ASN A 192 -6.37 -3.69 5.42
CA ASN A 192 -6.18 -3.30 6.82
C ASN A 192 -4.69 -3.11 7.23
N GLN A 193 -3.78 -3.09 6.27
CA GLN A 193 -2.33 -2.96 6.51
C GLN A 193 -1.78 -1.59 6.15
N GLY A 194 -2.47 -0.53 6.59
CA GLY A 194 -2.05 0.85 6.37
C GLY A 194 -2.30 1.37 4.95
N LEU A 195 -2.78 0.52 4.04
CA LEU A 195 -3.07 0.88 2.65
C LEU A 195 -4.18 1.95 2.59
N VAL A 196 -5.36 1.64 3.12
CA VAL A 196 -6.50 2.57 3.08
C VAL A 196 -6.21 3.84 3.88
N ALA A 197 -5.47 3.73 4.98
CA ALA A 197 -5.09 4.89 5.81
C ALA A 197 -4.13 5.88 5.11
N ASN A 198 -3.37 5.43 4.09
CA ASN A 198 -2.44 6.26 3.32
C ASN A 198 -2.82 6.27 1.83
N HIS A 199 -4.11 6.10 1.51
CA HIS A 199 -4.55 5.80 0.15
C HIS A 199 -4.15 6.88 -0.86
N ALA A 200 -4.20 8.16 -0.50
CA ALA A 200 -3.84 9.28 -1.38
C ALA A 200 -2.36 9.23 -1.79
N ASP A 201 -1.45 9.11 -0.83
CA ASP A 201 -0.01 9.01 -1.10
C ASP A 201 0.37 7.70 -1.83
N ILE A 202 -0.34 6.60 -1.51
CA ILE A 202 -0.13 5.32 -2.18
C ILE A 202 -0.59 5.38 -3.63
N ALA A 203 -1.75 5.99 -3.90
CA ALA A 203 -2.24 6.19 -5.26
C ALA A 203 -1.29 7.07 -6.07
N ASP A 204 -0.78 8.16 -5.48
CA ASP A 204 0.26 8.98 -6.09
C ASP A 204 1.54 8.20 -6.37
N TYR A 205 2.04 7.42 -5.41
CA TYR A 205 3.21 6.57 -5.62
C TYR A 205 2.98 5.57 -6.77
N PHE A 206 1.85 4.87 -6.77
CA PHE A 206 1.53 3.86 -7.78
C PHE A 206 1.44 4.49 -9.17
N ASN A 207 0.80 5.66 -9.26
CA ASN A 207 0.67 6.42 -10.50
C ASN A 207 1.97 7.04 -10.98
N ARG A 208 2.91 7.41 -10.09
CA ARG A 208 4.26 7.89 -10.50
C ARG A 208 5.21 6.76 -10.85
N ARG A 209 5.01 5.57 -10.26
CA ARG A 209 5.90 4.42 -10.39
C ARG A 209 5.40 3.34 -11.34
N GLY A 210 4.24 3.54 -11.97
CA GLY A 210 3.70 2.58 -12.95
C GLY A 210 3.29 1.26 -12.31
N VAL A 211 2.80 1.29 -11.07
CA VAL A 211 2.37 0.08 -10.36
C VAL A 211 0.94 -0.27 -10.75
N SER A 212 0.73 -1.49 -11.21
CA SER A 212 -0.58 -2.04 -11.53
C SER A 212 -1.20 -2.77 -10.34
N ALA A 213 -2.43 -2.45 -9.98
CA ALA A 213 -3.14 -3.11 -8.89
C ALA A 213 -3.98 -4.30 -9.39
N ILE A 214 -3.89 -5.42 -8.70
CA ILE A 214 -4.81 -6.56 -8.86
C ILE A 214 -5.69 -6.59 -7.62
N PHE A 215 -6.93 -6.12 -7.74
CA PHE A 215 -7.92 -6.24 -6.68
C PHE A 215 -8.47 -7.66 -6.67
N LEU A 216 -8.24 -8.38 -5.57
CA LEU A 216 -8.74 -9.74 -5.39
C LEU A 216 -9.66 -9.78 -4.17
N PHE A 217 -10.96 -9.96 -4.42
CA PHE A 217 -11.97 -10.03 -3.36
C PHE A 217 -12.77 -11.32 -3.41
N ARG A 218 -13.66 -11.48 -2.44
CA ARG A 218 -14.52 -12.64 -2.31
C ARG A 218 -15.95 -12.15 -2.15
N TRP A 219 -16.86 -12.59 -3.03
CA TRP A 219 -18.25 -12.15 -2.96
C TRP A 219 -18.96 -12.71 -1.73
N ASN A 220 -18.75 -13.98 -1.40
CA ASN A 220 -19.43 -14.59 -0.26
C ASN A 220 -18.74 -14.21 1.07
N LEU A 221 -19.14 -13.07 1.61
CA LEU A 221 -18.60 -12.53 2.87
C LEU A 221 -18.94 -13.41 4.08
N LEU A 222 -20.04 -14.17 4.05
CA LEU A 222 -20.36 -15.13 5.10
C LEU A 222 -19.33 -16.26 5.15
N ARG A 223 -18.96 -16.83 4.01
CA ARG A 223 -17.89 -17.86 3.94
C ARG A 223 -16.51 -17.27 4.23
N GLN A 224 -16.28 -16.01 3.86
CA GLN A 224 -15.07 -15.30 4.27
C GLN A 224 -14.98 -15.22 5.79
N LEU A 225 -16.07 -14.82 6.45
CA LEU A 225 -16.17 -14.73 7.91
C LEU A 225 -15.95 -16.08 8.59
N VAL A 226 -16.61 -17.15 8.13
CA VAL A 226 -16.40 -18.51 8.65
C VAL A 226 -14.92 -18.91 8.53
N SER A 227 -14.31 -18.66 7.37
CA SER A 227 -12.89 -18.94 7.12
C SER A 227 -11.95 -18.09 7.99
N GLN A 228 -12.34 -16.86 8.34
CA GLN A 228 -11.60 -15.98 9.24
C GLN A 228 -11.66 -16.48 10.68
N LEU A 229 -12.85 -16.85 11.16
CA LEU A 229 -13.05 -17.38 12.51
C LEU A 229 -12.34 -18.72 12.70
N ALA A 230 -12.40 -19.62 11.71
CA ALA A 230 -11.64 -20.88 11.75
C ALA A 230 -10.12 -20.65 11.76
N ASN A 231 -9.62 -19.69 10.98
CA ASN A 231 -8.21 -19.33 11.02
C ASN A 231 -7.78 -18.73 12.37
N ASN A 232 -8.60 -17.88 12.96
CA ASN A 232 -8.36 -17.30 14.29
C ASN A 232 -8.36 -18.39 15.38
N HIS A 233 -9.28 -19.34 15.29
CA HIS A 233 -9.34 -20.49 16.20
C HIS A 233 -8.05 -21.34 16.12
N ASP A 234 -7.60 -21.66 14.91
CA ASP A 234 -6.35 -22.38 14.70
C ASP A 234 -5.12 -21.60 15.17
N ARG A 235 -5.14 -20.27 15.15
CA ARG A 235 -4.03 -19.45 15.67
C ARG A 235 -3.79 -19.70 17.16
N TYR A 236 -4.86 -19.96 17.91
CA TYR A 236 -4.79 -20.20 19.35
C TYR A 236 -4.52 -21.67 19.66
N LEU A 237 -5.29 -22.58 19.06
CA LEU A 237 -5.18 -24.03 19.35
C LEU A 237 -4.05 -24.74 18.61
N LYS A 238 -3.62 -24.20 17.46
CA LYS A 238 -2.55 -24.74 16.62
C LYS A 238 -2.78 -26.23 16.31
N GLN A 239 -3.91 -26.50 15.65
CA GLN A 239 -4.49 -27.84 15.51
C GLN A 239 -3.60 -28.81 14.71
N LEU A 240 -2.58 -28.31 14.01
CA LEU A 240 -1.62 -29.10 13.25
C LEU A 240 -0.30 -29.20 14.03
N ASN A 241 -0.23 -30.15 14.97
CA ASN A 241 0.97 -30.48 15.74
C ASN A 241 1.62 -29.25 16.42
N GLY A 242 0.80 -28.40 17.06
CA GLY A 242 1.31 -27.21 17.74
C GLY A 242 1.78 -26.11 16.80
N THR A 243 1.44 -26.18 15.50
CA THR A 243 1.73 -25.14 14.51
C THR A 243 0.44 -24.55 13.95
N HIS A 244 0.37 -23.21 13.89
CA HIS A 244 -0.69 -22.51 13.16
C HIS A 244 -0.41 -22.55 11.66
N LYS A 245 -1.39 -22.92 10.85
CA LYS A 245 -1.28 -22.82 9.38
C LYS A 245 -2.49 -22.11 8.77
N ALA A 246 -2.22 -21.01 8.07
CA ALA A 246 -3.26 -20.29 7.32
C ALA A 246 -3.65 -20.98 5.99
N HIS A 247 -2.73 -21.80 5.46
CA HIS A 247 -2.86 -22.56 4.21
C HIS A 247 -2.26 -23.96 4.41
N VAL A 248 -2.78 -24.94 3.70
CA VAL A 248 -2.39 -26.35 3.81
C VAL A 248 -2.13 -26.95 2.44
N HIS A 249 -1.36 -28.04 2.40
CA HIS A 249 -0.93 -28.69 1.17
C HIS A 249 -1.45 -30.12 1.00
N THR A 250 -2.16 -30.63 2.01
CA THR A 250 -2.73 -31.99 1.99
C THR A 250 -4.22 -31.96 2.33
N ALA A 251 -4.97 -32.91 1.80
CA ALA A 251 -6.38 -33.10 2.14
C ALA A 251 -6.56 -33.45 3.63
N TYR A 252 -5.59 -34.15 4.22
CA TYR A 252 -5.60 -34.50 5.64
C TYR A 252 -5.53 -33.26 6.54
N GLU A 253 -4.54 -32.38 6.33
CA GLU A 253 -4.44 -31.13 7.09
C GLU A 253 -5.68 -30.24 6.90
N ALA A 254 -6.20 -30.16 5.66
CA ALA A 254 -7.44 -29.46 5.36
C ALA A 254 -8.62 -30.03 6.17
N SER A 255 -8.73 -31.36 6.24
CA SER A 255 -9.80 -32.03 6.99
C SER A 255 -9.75 -31.75 8.49
N ILE A 256 -8.56 -31.57 9.08
CA ILE A 256 -8.41 -31.21 10.50
C ILE A 256 -8.91 -29.79 10.72
N LEU A 257 -8.40 -28.82 9.95
CA LEU A 257 -8.77 -27.42 10.10
C LEU A 257 -10.25 -27.15 9.81
N ALA A 258 -10.88 -27.95 8.95
CA ALA A 258 -12.29 -27.84 8.60
C ALA A 258 -13.26 -28.38 9.67
N ARG A 259 -12.78 -29.03 10.74
CA ARG A 259 -13.65 -29.58 11.80
C ARG A 259 -14.30 -28.51 12.66
N TYR A 260 -13.60 -27.40 12.88
CA TYR A 260 -14.12 -26.31 13.70
C TYR A 260 -15.29 -25.62 13.00
N LYS A 261 -16.42 -25.52 13.71
CA LYS A 261 -17.62 -24.80 13.29
C LYS A 261 -17.79 -23.58 14.19
N PRO A 262 -17.58 -22.34 13.70
CA PRO A 262 -17.86 -21.17 14.50
C PRO A 262 -19.36 -20.99 14.77
N ARG A 263 -19.69 -20.57 15.99
CA ARG A 263 -20.97 -19.93 16.32
C ARG A 263 -20.93 -18.45 15.93
N LEU A 264 -21.90 -17.98 15.15
CA LEU A 264 -21.98 -16.59 14.70
C LEU A 264 -22.98 -15.79 15.53
N ASN A 265 -22.64 -14.53 15.84
CA ASN A 265 -23.58 -13.61 16.47
C ASN A 265 -24.55 -13.04 15.42
N THR A 266 -25.78 -13.54 15.42
CA THR A 266 -26.82 -13.19 14.45
C THR A 266 -27.33 -11.75 14.62
N THR A 267 -27.36 -11.22 15.84
CA THR A 267 -27.77 -9.84 16.14
C THR A 267 -26.86 -8.80 15.46
N SER A 268 -25.57 -9.10 15.32
CA SER A 268 -24.61 -8.21 14.66
C SER A 268 -24.23 -8.63 13.23
N LEU A 269 -24.77 -9.73 12.72
CA LEU A 269 -24.27 -10.37 11.49
C LEU A 269 -24.43 -9.47 10.27
N ILE A 270 -25.64 -9.00 9.99
CA ILE A 270 -25.93 -8.10 8.85
C ILE A 270 -25.06 -6.84 8.92
N ARG A 271 -24.94 -6.24 10.10
CA ARG A 271 -24.08 -5.06 10.32
C ARG A 271 -22.62 -5.36 9.99
N SER A 272 -22.12 -6.52 10.42
CA SER A 272 -20.73 -6.93 10.20
C SER A 272 -20.45 -7.19 8.71
N LEU A 273 -21.37 -7.86 8.01
CA LEU A 273 -21.27 -8.08 6.56
C LEU A 273 -21.28 -6.74 5.81
N LYS A 274 -22.19 -5.84 6.19
CA LYS A 274 -22.27 -4.49 5.62
C LYS A 274 -21.00 -3.68 5.83
N GLN A 275 -20.40 -3.72 7.02
CA GLN A 275 -19.15 -3.02 7.30
C GLN A 275 -18.00 -3.51 6.41
N VAL A 276 -17.89 -4.82 6.16
CA VAL A 276 -16.85 -5.38 5.29
C VAL A 276 -17.07 -4.98 3.82
N ASP A 277 -18.34 -5.00 3.38
CA ASP A 277 -18.74 -4.57 2.04
C ASP A 277 -18.44 -3.08 1.82
N ASP A 278 -18.91 -2.22 2.74
CA ASP A 278 -18.67 -0.78 2.73
C ASP A 278 -17.16 -0.46 2.73
N TYR A 279 -16.37 -1.11 3.60
CA TYR A 279 -14.91 -0.92 3.64
C TYR A 279 -14.21 -1.32 2.34
N THR A 280 -14.69 -2.38 1.67
CA THR A 280 -14.14 -2.82 0.39
C THR A 280 -14.48 -1.84 -0.73
N ARG A 281 -15.73 -1.37 -0.77
CA ARG A 281 -16.19 -0.36 -1.72
C ARG A 281 -15.41 0.95 -1.56
N ASP A 282 -15.27 1.42 -0.33
CA ASP A 282 -14.55 2.67 -0.04
C ASP A 282 -13.06 2.54 -0.41
N ALA A 283 -12.44 1.37 -0.19
CA ALA A 283 -11.08 1.13 -0.63
C ALA A 283 -10.93 1.15 -2.16
N LEU A 284 -11.87 0.54 -2.90
CA LEU A 284 -11.89 0.59 -4.36
C LEU A 284 -12.04 2.02 -4.88
N GLU A 285 -12.96 2.79 -4.30
CA GLU A 285 -13.20 4.18 -4.67
C GLU A 285 -11.96 5.06 -4.42
N ASN A 286 -11.29 4.87 -3.29
CA ASN A 286 -10.07 5.58 -2.92
C ASN A 286 -8.86 5.26 -3.81
N LEU A 287 -8.89 4.14 -4.53
CA LEU A 287 -7.78 3.64 -5.36
C LEU A 287 -8.14 3.57 -6.85
N LYS A 288 -9.31 4.07 -7.24
CA LYS A 288 -9.84 3.96 -8.61
C LYS A 288 -8.95 4.63 -9.67
N SER A 289 -8.12 5.60 -9.26
CA SER A 289 -7.20 6.33 -10.13
C SER A 289 -5.95 5.54 -10.50
N ILE A 290 -5.72 4.38 -9.87
CA ILE A 290 -4.59 3.49 -10.15
C ILE A 290 -4.97 2.58 -11.32
N ASN A 291 -4.03 2.24 -12.20
CA ASN A 291 -4.26 1.19 -13.21
C ASN A 291 -4.54 -0.15 -12.52
N HIS A 292 -5.73 -0.72 -12.72
CA HIS A 292 -6.15 -1.90 -11.98
C HIS A 292 -7.00 -2.89 -12.78
N ILE A 293 -7.00 -4.13 -12.31
CA ILE A 293 -7.98 -5.16 -12.66
C ILE A 293 -8.65 -5.67 -11.38
N THR A 294 -9.96 -5.92 -11.46
CA THR A 294 -10.74 -6.48 -10.34
C THR A 294 -11.15 -7.90 -10.64
N ILE A 295 -10.88 -8.79 -9.68
CA ILE A 295 -11.11 -10.22 -9.79
C ILE A 295 -11.75 -10.71 -8.50
N TYR A 296 -12.72 -11.60 -8.65
CA TYR A 296 -13.34 -12.27 -7.52
C TYR A 296 -12.85 -13.72 -7.44
N TYR A 297 -12.63 -14.17 -6.22
CA TYR A 297 -12.19 -15.53 -5.92
C TYR A 297 -13.10 -16.57 -6.59
N GLU A 298 -14.41 -16.35 -6.53
CA GLU A 298 -15.41 -17.25 -7.10
C GLU A 298 -15.31 -17.34 -8.63
N ASP A 299 -14.95 -16.26 -9.32
CA ASP A 299 -14.72 -16.29 -10.79
C ASP A 299 -13.53 -17.17 -11.13
N LEU A 300 -12.42 -17.04 -10.39
CA LEU A 300 -11.22 -17.83 -10.60
C LEU A 300 -11.45 -19.32 -10.36
N ILE A 301 -12.36 -19.66 -9.45
CA ILE A 301 -12.72 -21.04 -9.17
C ILE A 301 -13.67 -21.60 -10.22
N ARG A 302 -14.69 -20.83 -10.63
CA ARG A 302 -15.66 -21.23 -11.67
C ARG A 302 -15.01 -21.34 -13.04
N ASN A 303 -14.11 -20.41 -13.37
CA ASN A 303 -13.47 -20.35 -14.67
C ASN A 303 -11.98 -20.04 -14.54
N ARG A 304 -11.15 -21.09 -14.57
CA ARG A 304 -9.70 -20.95 -14.47
C ARG A 304 -9.07 -20.17 -15.64
N THR A 305 -9.77 -19.99 -16.77
CA THR A 305 -9.24 -19.17 -17.87
C THR A 305 -9.15 -17.69 -17.49
N LYS A 306 -9.87 -17.24 -16.45
CA LYS A 306 -9.73 -15.89 -15.88
C LYS A 306 -8.34 -15.56 -15.35
N LEU A 307 -7.51 -16.57 -15.06
CA LEU A 307 -6.10 -16.34 -14.75
C LEU A 307 -5.32 -15.79 -15.95
N LEU A 308 -5.76 -16.04 -17.19
CA LEU A 308 -5.14 -15.48 -18.39
C LEU A 308 -5.34 -13.95 -18.45
N ASP A 309 -6.51 -13.45 -18.04
CA ASP A 309 -6.77 -12.01 -17.95
C ASP A 309 -5.73 -11.32 -17.04
N VAL A 310 -5.28 -11.99 -15.96
CA VAL A 310 -4.22 -11.50 -15.07
C VAL A 310 -2.85 -11.50 -15.76
N LEU A 311 -2.50 -12.59 -16.44
CA LEU A 311 -1.22 -12.69 -17.14
C LEU A 311 -1.12 -11.65 -18.27
N ASP A 312 -2.21 -11.44 -19.00
CA ASP A 312 -2.34 -10.42 -20.03
C ASP A 312 -2.30 -9.00 -19.44
N PHE A 313 -2.92 -8.78 -18.28
CA PHE A 313 -2.84 -7.50 -17.56
C PHE A 313 -1.40 -7.19 -17.12
N LEU A 314 -0.67 -8.20 -16.62
CA LEU A 314 0.74 -8.12 -16.25
C LEU A 314 1.69 -8.18 -17.46
N LYS A 315 1.19 -8.38 -18.68
CA LYS A 315 1.96 -8.54 -19.94
C LYS A 315 3.06 -9.59 -19.84
N VAL A 316 2.77 -10.71 -19.18
CA VAL A 316 3.66 -11.88 -19.15
C VAL A 316 3.11 -12.98 -20.05
N PRO A 317 3.96 -13.88 -20.58
CA PRO A 317 3.51 -14.97 -21.43
C PRO A 317 2.40 -15.80 -20.78
N ARG A 318 1.37 -16.16 -21.55
CA ARG A 318 0.36 -17.09 -21.07
C ARG A 318 1.00 -18.45 -20.80
N SER A 319 0.78 -18.98 -19.60
CA SER A 319 1.26 -20.30 -19.21
C SER A 319 0.32 -20.94 -18.19
N LYS A 320 0.43 -22.25 -18.01
CA LYS A 320 -0.37 -22.98 -17.03
C LYS A 320 0.13 -22.68 -15.63
N LEU A 321 -0.70 -22.03 -14.82
CA LEU A 321 -0.41 -21.76 -13.41
C LEU A 321 -0.84 -22.93 -12.51
N VAL A 322 -0.01 -23.27 -11.54
CA VAL A 322 -0.21 -24.38 -10.60
C VAL A 322 -0.06 -23.92 -9.16
N SER A 323 -0.77 -24.58 -8.25
CA SER A 323 -0.68 -24.32 -6.81
C SER A 323 -0.79 -25.63 -6.06
N ARG A 324 -0.03 -25.76 -4.97
CA ARG A 324 -0.12 -26.88 -4.03
C ARG A 324 -1.11 -26.62 -2.90
N HIS A 325 -1.80 -25.48 -2.89
CA HIS A 325 -2.78 -25.20 -1.84
C HIS A 325 -4.01 -26.09 -2.00
N VAL A 326 -4.48 -26.63 -0.87
CA VAL A 326 -5.73 -27.37 -0.79
C VAL A 326 -6.78 -26.50 -0.11
N LYS A 327 -7.98 -26.43 -0.68
CA LYS A 327 -9.11 -25.68 -0.09
C LYS A 327 -9.56 -26.37 1.20
N ILE A 328 -9.58 -25.62 2.30
CA ILE A 328 -10.00 -26.14 3.62
C ILE A 328 -11.52 -26.33 3.68
N HIS A 329 -12.26 -25.29 3.32
CA HIS A 329 -13.72 -25.22 3.45
C HIS A 329 -14.43 -25.64 2.16
N THR A 330 -14.73 -26.93 2.02
CA THR A 330 -15.36 -27.52 0.81
C THR A 330 -16.83 -27.86 1.00
N LYS A 331 -17.31 -27.98 2.24
CA LYS A 331 -18.68 -28.38 2.57
C LYS A 331 -19.71 -27.25 2.35
N PRO A 332 -21.03 -27.55 2.42
CA PRO A 332 -22.07 -26.54 2.59
C PRO A 332 -21.88 -25.73 3.89
N LEU A 333 -22.46 -24.52 3.96
CA LEU A 333 -22.36 -23.68 5.16
C LEU A 333 -23.13 -24.27 6.36
N SER A 334 -24.22 -24.99 6.10
CA SER A 334 -24.98 -25.73 7.12
C SER A 334 -24.14 -26.74 7.90
N GLU A 335 -23.10 -27.28 7.26
CA GLU A 335 -22.17 -28.21 7.92
C GLU A 335 -20.97 -27.51 8.56
N GLN A 336 -20.81 -26.19 8.39
CA GLN A 336 -19.63 -25.43 8.82
C GLN A 336 -19.93 -24.35 9.86
N ILE A 337 -21.19 -24.06 10.12
CA ILE A 337 -21.64 -23.09 11.12
C ILE A 337 -22.34 -23.87 12.23
N GLU A 338 -22.02 -23.57 13.48
CA GLU A 338 -22.59 -24.27 14.64
C GLU A 338 -24.09 -23.98 14.79
N ASN A 339 -24.48 -22.71 14.75
CA ASN A 339 -25.87 -22.24 14.83
C ASN A 339 -26.45 -21.90 13.45
N TRP A 340 -26.37 -22.86 12.52
CA TRP A 340 -26.77 -22.64 11.12
C TRP A 340 -28.20 -22.11 10.97
N ASP A 341 -29.18 -22.71 11.66
CA ASP A 341 -30.59 -22.32 11.49
C ASP A 341 -30.84 -20.86 11.91
N GLU A 342 -30.20 -20.40 12.99
CA GLU A 342 -30.24 -19.01 13.43
C GLU A 342 -29.62 -18.08 12.36
N VAL A 343 -28.49 -18.47 11.78
CA VAL A 343 -27.80 -17.69 10.73
C VAL A 343 -28.61 -17.66 9.44
N TYR A 344 -29.20 -18.79 9.05
CA TYR A 344 -30.07 -18.89 7.90
C TYR A 344 -31.25 -17.93 8.06
N ASN A 345 -31.96 -18.01 9.19
CA ASN A 345 -33.10 -17.14 9.48
C ASN A 345 -32.71 -15.65 9.57
N ALA A 346 -31.51 -15.34 10.05
CA ALA A 346 -31.04 -13.95 10.13
C ALA A 346 -30.70 -13.33 8.77
N LEU A 347 -30.39 -14.13 7.74
CA LEU A 347 -30.01 -13.63 6.42
C LEU A 347 -31.07 -13.87 5.34
N ASN A 348 -31.97 -14.82 5.53
CA ASN A 348 -33.07 -15.11 4.62
C ASN A 348 -33.98 -13.88 4.47
N GLY A 349 -34.33 -13.50 3.24
CA GLY A 349 -35.11 -12.29 2.96
C GLY A 349 -34.34 -10.98 3.09
N THR A 350 -33.02 -11.02 3.23
CA THR A 350 -32.15 -9.83 3.29
C THR A 350 -31.32 -9.68 2.00
N GLN A 351 -30.68 -8.53 1.81
CA GLN A 351 -29.73 -8.33 0.69
C GLN A 351 -28.53 -9.32 0.69
N TYR A 352 -28.30 -10.03 1.80
CA TYR A 352 -27.22 -11.02 1.95
C TYR A 352 -27.71 -12.47 1.83
N GLU A 353 -28.98 -12.70 1.48
CA GLU A 353 -29.55 -14.05 1.32
C GLU A 353 -28.73 -14.91 0.35
N SER A 354 -28.20 -14.30 -0.72
CA SER A 354 -27.36 -14.99 -1.70
C SER A 354 -26.11 -15.64 -1.10
N PHE A 355 -25.63 -15.16 0.06
CA PHE A 355 -24.45 -15.73 0.75
C PHE A 355 -24.74 -17.06 1.43
N LEU A 356 -26.01 -17.42 1.65
CA LEU A 356 -26.42 -18.73 2.17
C LEU A 356 -26.10 -19.86 1.19
N ASN A 357 -26.01 -19.55 -0.11
CA ASN A 357 -25.79 -20.52 -1.18
C ASN A 357 -24.32 -20.93 -1.34
N ALA A 358 -24.09 -21.94 -2.18
CA ALA A 358 -22.75 -22.30 -2.61
C ALA A 358 -22.15 -21.23 -3.53
N ASP A 359 -20.85 -20.94 -3.35
CA ASP A 359 -20.08 -20.00 -4.19
C ASP A 359 -20.15 -20.38 -5.68
N TYR A 360 -20.37 -21.68 -5.96
CA TYR A 360 -20.41 -22.33 -7.28
C TYR A 360 -20.93 -23.76 -7.10
N ARG A 361 -21.49 -24.36 -8.17
CA ARG A 361 -21.63 -25.82 -8.24
C ARG A 361 -20.27 -26.38 -8.65
N ILE A 362 -19.76 -27.40 -7.95
CA ILE A 362 -18.53 -28.12 -8.34
C ILE A 362 -18.82 -28.95 -9.59
#